data_AF-A0A6V8E0C3-F1
#
_entry.id   AF-A0A6V8E0C3-F1
#
_cell.length_a   1.000
_cell.length_b   1.000
_cell.length_c   1.000
_cell.angle_alpha   90.00
_cell.angle_beta   90.00
_cell.angle_gamma   90.00
#
_symmetry.space_group_name_H-M   'P 1'
#
loop_
_entity.id
_entity.type
_entity.pdbx_description
1 polymer ?
#
loop_
_entity_poly.entity_id
_entity_poly.type
_entity_poly.pdbx_seq_one_letter_code
_entity_poly.pdbx_strand_id
1 'polypeptide(L)'
;PVKDKHYFRGMFQSHLLENKIAAMAGFSNKRDIYDEMLRRAASLERMAERDLTHYDDVFDLLGIYYNNGFEAFDRAVDTWTGVNHG
;
A
#
# COMPACT_ATOMS: atom_id res chain seq x y z
N PRO A 1 21.66 8.78 -16.34
CA PRO A 1 20.34 8.15 -16.05
C PRO A 1 19.38 8.38 -17.23
N VAL A 2 18.93 7.31 -17.90
CA VAL A 2 18.23 7.42 -19.21
C VAL A 2 16.75 6.98 -19.13
N LYS A 3 16.31 6.38 -18.02
CA LYS A 3 14.90 6.03 -17.79
C LYS A 3 14.47 6.59 -16.44
N ASP A 4 13.42 7.40 -16.44
CA ASP A 4 12.72 7.88 -15.25
C ASP A 4 11.94 6.71 -14.62
N LYS A 5 12.69 5.79 -14.00
CA LYS A 5 12.18 4.58 -13.37
C LYS A 5 12.94 4.33 -12.07
N HIS A 6 12.18 4.10 -11.00
CA HIS A 6 12.72 3.66 -9.72
C HIS A 6 12.52 2.14 -9.58
N TYR A 7 13.62 1.41 -9.44
CA TYR A 7 13.57 -0.04 -9.16
C TYR A 7 13.77 -0.26 -7.67
N PHE A 8 12.86 -0.99 -7.03
CA PHE A 8 13.05 -1.41 -5.65
C PHE A 8 14.15 -2.48 -5.57
N ARG A 9 15.34 -2.09 -5.10
CA ARG A 9 16.50 -2.99 -4.96
C ARG A 9 16.49 -3.80 -3.66
N GLY A 10 15.51 -3.56 -2.78
CA GLY A 10 15.43 -4.18 -1.47
C GLY A 10 14.65 -5.50 -1.43
N MET A 11 14.16 -6.01 -2.56
CA MET A 11 13.45 -7.29 -2.60
C MET A 11 14.33 -8.40 -2.05
N PHE A 12 13.87 -9.05 -0.97
CA PHE A 12 14.60 -10.08 -0.23
C PHE A 12 15.99 -9.67 0.30
N GLN A 13 16.27 -8.36 0.38
CA GLN A 13 17.54 -7.79 0.85
C GLN A 13 17.34 -6.66 1.86
N SER A 14 16.11 -6.28 2.17
CA SER A 14 15.81 -5.20 3.10
C SER A 14 15.92 -5.67 4.55
N HIS A 15 17.03 -5.31 5.20
CA HIS A 15 17.24 -5.59 6.63
C HIS A 15 16.15 -4.96 7.51
N LEU A 16 15.68 -3.76 7.15
CA LEU A 16 14.60 -3.07 7.85
C LEU A 16 13.29 -3.88 7.78
N LEU A 17 12.89 -4.30 6.58
CA LEU A 17 11.66 -5.05 6.40
C LEU A 17 11.73 -6.40 7.11
N GLU A 18 12.83 -7.14 6.94
CA GLU A 18 12.94 -8.50 7.45
C GLU A 18 13.13 -8.60 8.96
N ASN A 19 13.96 -7.73 9.56
CA ASN A 19 14.36 -7.90 10.95
C ASN A 19 13.70 -6.91 11.91
N LYS A 20 12.99 -5.90 11.41
CA LYS A 20 12.23 -4.97 12.24
C LYS A 20 10.74 -5.05 11.91
N ILE A 21 10.36 -4.75 10.68
CA ILE A 21 8.93 -4.63 10.33
C ILE A 21 8.23 -5.99 10.40
N ALA A 22 8.82 -7.05 9.84
CA ALA A 22 8.21 -8.38 9.85
C ALA A 22 7.99 -8.90 11.29
N ALA A 23 8.95 -8.66 12.18
CA ALA A 23 8.86 -9.02 13.59
C ALA A 23 7.76 -8.22 14.31
N MET A 24 7.68 -6.90 14.10
CA MET A 24 6.61 -6.06 14.66
C MET A 24 5.21 -6.45 14.15
N ALA A 25 5.13 -6.88 12.89
CA ALA A 25 3.89 -7.36 12.28
C ALA A 25 3.51 -8.79 12.70
N GLY A 26 4.38 -9.51 13.42
CA GLY A 26 4.10 -10.86 13.92
C GLY A 26 4.23 -11.97 12.88
N PHE A 27 4.93 -11.74 11.76
CA PHE A 27 5.13 -12.79 10.75
C PHE A 27 6.07 -13.88 11.26
N SER A 28 5.66 -15.15 11.10
CA SER A 28 6.51 -16.30 11.43
C SER A 28 7.65 -16.48 10.42
N ASN A 29 7.38 -16.22 9.14
CA ASN A 29 8.40 -16.13 8.11
C ASN A 29 8.61 -14.66 7.73
N LYS A 30 9.81 -14.14 8.00
CA LYS A 30 10.14 -12.74 7.73
C LYS A 30 10.03 -12.32 6.26
N ARG A 31 9.99 -13.26 5.32
CA ARG A 31 9.79 -12.97 3.89
C ARG A 31 8.35 -12.62 3.53
N ASP A 32 7.38 -13.01 4.35
CA ASP A 32 5.96 -12.73 4.11
C ASP A 32 5.67 -11.21 4.14
N ILE A 33 6.57 -10.40 4.71
CA ILE A 33 6.48 -8.94 4.69
C ILE A 33 6.54 -8.36 3.26
N TYR A 34 7.21 -9.02 2.33
CA TYR A 34 7.28 -8.55 0.95
C TYR A 34 5.94 -8.76 0.24
N ASP A 35 5.23 -9.85 0.54
CA ASP A 35 3.88 -10.09 0.02
C ASP A 35 2.91 -9.04 0.58
N GLU A 36 2.98 -8.73 1.88
CA GLU A 36 2.18 -7.66 2.48
C GLU A 36 2.50 -6.28 1.89
N MET A 37 3.78 -5.97 1.65
CA MET A 37 4.21 -4.73 1.01
C MET A 37 3.65 -4.64 -0.42
N LEU A 38 3.79 -5.69 -1.22
CA LEU A 38 3.29 -5.74 -2.60
C LEU A 38 1.76 -5.66 -2.64
N ARG A 39 1.08 -6.31 -1.69
CA ARG A 39 -0.37 -6.25 -1.54
C ARG A 39 -0.86 -4.82 -1.30
N ARG A 40 -0.23 -4.09 -0.38
CA ARG A 40 -0.53 -2.67 -0.12
C ARG A 40 -0.19 -1.77 -1.31
N ALA A 41 0.94 -2.02 -1.96
CA ALA A 41 1.35 -1.28 -3.15
C ALA A 41 0.32 -1.42 -4.27
N ALA A 42 -0.24 -2.61 -4.48
CA ALA A 42 -1.26 -2.85 -5.50
C ALA A 42 -2.54 -2.01 -5.26
N SER A 43 -3.00 -1.84 -4.02
CA SER A 43 -4.17 -1.00 -3.74
C SER A 43 -3.86 0.49 -3.92
N LEU A 44 -2.66 0.94 -3.53
CA LEU A 44 -2.21 2.32 -3.76
C LEU A 44 -2.05 2.63 -5.24
N GLU A 45 -1.56 1.67 -6.04
CA GLU A 45 -1.51 1.80 -7.50
C GLU A 45 -2.92 1.96 -8.07
N ARG A 46 -3.89 1.14 -7.64
CA ARG A 46 -5.30 1.29 -8.07
C ARG A 46 -5.91 2.64 -7.68
N MET A 47 -5.54 3.21 -6.53
CA MET A 47 -5.93 4.57 -6.18
C MET A 47 -5.42 5.58 -7.21
N ALA A 48 -4.15 5.49 -7.59
CA ALA A 48 -3.55 6.37 -8.60
C ALA A 48 -4.19 6.16 -9.99
N GLU A 49 -4.39 4.92 -10.41
CA GLU A 49 -5.05 4.56 -11.68
C GLU A 49 -6.50 5.08 -11.77
N ARG A 50 -7.19 5.20 -10.63
CA ARG A 50 -8.57 5.72 -10.53
C ARG A 50 -8.61 7.23 -10.21
N ASP A 51 -7.48 7.92 -10.28
CA ASP A 51 -7.33 9.34 -9.96
C ASP A 51 -7.88 9.73 -8.57
N LEU A 52 -7.71 8.85 -7.59
CA LEU A 52 -8.01 9.11 -6.19
C LEU A 52 -6.83 9.83 -5.53
N THR A 53 -6.56 11.04 -6.00
CA THR A 53 -5.36 11.81 -5.65
C THR A 53 -5.65 13.02 -4.75
N HIS A 54 -6.94 13.37 -4.57
CA HIS A 54 -7.33 14.45 -3.67
C HIS A 54 -6.97 14.09 -2.21
N TYR A 55 -6.48 15.07 -1.44
CA TYR A 55 -6.02 14.85 -0.07
C TYR A 55 -7.10 14.20 0.80
N ASP A 56 -8.33 14.69 0.74
CA ASP A 56 -9.44 14.17 1.55
C ASP A 56 -9.79 12.72 1.19
N ASP A 57 -9.79 12.36 -0.10
CA ASP A 57 -10.02 10.97 -0.55
C ASP A 57 -8.95 10.03 0.02
N VAL A 58 -7.68 10.42 -0.09
CA VAL A 58 -6.55 9.63 0.42
C VAL A 58 -6.64 9.51 1.94
N PHE A 59 -6.95 10.61 2.63
CA PHE A 59 -7.06 10.64 4.08
C PHE A 59 -8.17 9.70 4.57
N ASP A 60 -9.36 9.77 3.98
CA ASP A 60 -10.50 8.94 4.37
C ASP A 60 -10.28 7.46 4.06
N LEU A 61 -9.71 7.13 2.89
CA LEU A 61 -9.36 5.74 2.54
C LEU A 61 -8.32 5.15 3.49
N LEU A 62 -7.28 5.91 3.85
CA LEU A 62 -6.33 5.48 4.86
C LEU A 62 -6.98 5.40 6.26
N GLY A 63 -7.96 6.25 6.54
CA GLY A 63 -8.82 6.15 7.73
C GLY A 63 -9.53 4.80 7.81
N ILE A 64 -10.10 4.30 6.70
CA ILE A 64 -10.70 2.96 6.64
C ILE A 64 -9.64 1.89 6.93
N TYR A 65 -8.44 2.01 6.36
CA TYR A 65 -7.35 1.08 6.63
C TYR A 65 -7.01 0.99 8.12
N TYR A 66 -6.84 2.13 8.80
CA TYR A 66 -6.50 2.16 10.22
C TYR A 66 -7.61 1.65 11.15
N ASN A 67 -8.88 1.89 10.80
CA ASN A 67 -10.01 1.55 11.65
C ASN A 67 -10.60 0.16 11.38
N ASN A 68 -10.55 -0.31 10.12
CA ASN A 68 -11.24 -1.51 9.67
C ASN A 68 -10.31 -2.55 9.03
N GLY A 69 -9.03 -2.22 8.87
CA GLY A 69 -8.02 -3.11 8.32
C GLY A 69 -7.98 -3.16 6.79
N PHE A 70 -7.02 -3.93 6.29
CA PHE A 70 -6.66 -3.96 4.88
C PHE A 70 -7.82 -4.35 3.96
N GLU A 71 -8.55 -5.41 4.27
CA GLU A 71 -9.61 -5.92 3.40
C GLU A 71 -10.76 -4.91 3.20
N ALA A 72 -11.06 -4.11 4.23
CA ALA A 72 -12.05 -3.05 4.13
C ALA A 72 -11.55 -1.90 3.25
N PHE A 73 -10.29 -1.48 3.45
CA PHE A 73 -9.63 -0.49 2.61
C PHE A 73 -9.56 -0.92 1.15
N ASP A 74 -9.13 -2.15 0.88
CA ASP A 74 -8.95 -2.68 -0.48
C ASP A 74 -10.26 -2.67 -1.28
N ARG A 75 -11.38 -3.09 -0.65
CA ARG A 75 -12.72 -2.99 -1.26
C ARG A 75 -13.23 -1.56 -1.38
N ALA A 76 -12.92 -0.71 -0.41
CA ALA A 76 -13.30 0.70 -0.46
C ALA A 76 -12.63 1.38 -1.65
N VAL A 77 -11.34 1.11 -1.90
CA VAL A 77 -10.65 1.61 -3.09
C VAL A 77 -11.46 1.31 -4.34
N ASP A 78 -11.93 0.08 -4.57
CA ASP A 78 -12.63 -0.27 -5.82
C ASP A 78 -13.99 0.43 -6.01
N THR A 79 -14.64 0.85 -4.92
CA THR A 79 -16.01 1.42 -4.94
C THR A 79 -16.06 2.92 -4.65
N TRP A 80 -14.94 3.51 -4.21
CA TRP A 80 -14.85 4.93 -3.86
C TRP A 80 -15.09 5.83 -5.08
N THR A 81 -15.86 6.91 -4.88
CA THR A 81 -16.03 7.98 -5.87
C THR A 81 -15.22 9.18 -5.40
N GLY A 82 -14.11 9.47 -6.08
CA GLY A 82 -13.22 10.55 -5.67
C GLY A 82 -13.82 11.94 -5.91
N VAL A 83 -13.38 12.91 -5.11
CA VAL A 83 -13.77 14.33 -5.25
C VAL A 83 -13.48 14.86 -6.66
N ASN A 84 -12.40 14.36 -7.29
CA ASN A 84 -12.00 14.72 -8.65
C ASN A 84 -13.04 14.31 -9.73
N HIS A 85 -14.00 13.45 -9.38
CA HIS A 85 -15.03 12.92 -10.29
C HIS A 85 -16.43 13.52 -10.05
N GLY A 86 -16.52 14.55 -9.19
CA GLY A 86 -17.76 15.26 -8.82
C GLY A 86 -18.00 16.59 -9.53
#